data_AF-A0A433BB41-F1
#
_entry.id   AF-A0A433BB41-F1
#
_cell.length_a   1.000
_cell.length_b   1.000
_cell.length_c   1.000
_cell.angle_alpha   90.00
_cell.angle_beta   90.00
_cell.angle_gamma   90.00
#
_symmetry.space_group_name_H-M   'P 1'
#
loop_
_entity.id
_entity.type
_entity.pdbx_description
1 polymer ?
#
loop_
_entity_poly.entity_id
_entity_poly.type
_entity_poly.pdbx_seq_one_letter_code
_entity_poly.pdbx_strand_id
1 'polypeptide(L)'
;MFSFSSRNKMSEAPEVNPAPAKAQEVHPLDALTGGAFSAPTSGERSSRIREWLAGNPAESQLQEVFKELSVRDKGAARAVRERLDELKRAKGQEVIAAEWAEKAQALLSAPRLNIADAMAWQRDAAKAGAPLSREPLSVLKVQLADRVKVIEDLQHRVQVQREAAVLLAQRIEVLSTKPWRDAHAVLEGLRGDVQAWQDQAQGLTGDGAWASVDARFPPMLDASRAQLLVVWEAFQVAIAQALAASEDVAAPLPTVPVWADELRVARGLPTEASEAAANAAAAKPARTARPAVPPELRNKASNIVRQALERLEKETAEGHGKGSAGAATALRAVLKDHGKLIDAALEHQVHTALVAAGELEGWQRWSADQVREALVARAEALLNRPEGQALGGRKMQETLRALRDQWKQTDQGGAPNHALWKRFDEACNEAHKVVEAWL
;
A
#
# COMPACT_ATOMS: atom_id res chain seq x y z
N MET A 1 -26.14 -78.91 -64.92
CA MET A 1 -25.15 -79.91 -64.47
C MET A 1 -25.64 -80.52 -63.18
N PHE A 2 -25.72 -81.85 -63.19
CA PHE A 2 -25.76 -82.83 -62.08
C PHE A 2 -26.65 -82.62 -60.85
N SER A 3 -27.52 -83.62 -60.69
CA SER A 3 -28.40 -84.02 -59.60
C SER A 3 -27.64 -84.38 -58.31
N PHE A 4 -28.31 -84.34 -57.15
CA PHE A 4 -28.45 -85.51 -56.27
C PHE A 4 -29.55 -85.26 -55.22
N SER A 5 -30.62 -86.05 -55.33
CA SER A 5 -31.53 -86.36 -54.21
C SER A 5 -30.90 -87.46 -53.36
N SER A 6 -31.02 -87.39 -52.02
CA SER A 6 -31.23 -88.60 -51.24
C SER A 6 -31.87 -88.38 -49.87
N ARG A 7 -33.03 -89.02 -49.79
CA ARG A 7 -33.92 -89.43 -48.69
C ARG A 7 -33.19 -90.00 -47.45
N ASN A 8 -33.64 -89.63 -46.24
CA ASN A 8 -33.68 -90.49 -45.05
C ASN A 8 -34.78 -89.97 -44.10
N LYS A 9 -35.98 -90.57 -44.08
CA LYS A 9 -36.52 -91.54 -43.10
C LYS A 9 -36.52 -91.11 -41.62
N MET A 10 -37.75 -90.91 -41.13
CA MET A 10 -38.34 -91.25 -39.82
C MET A 10 -37.63 -90.77 -38.55
N SER A 11 -38.32 -89.93 -37.76
CA SER A 11 -39.10 -90.41 -36.61
C SER A 11 -39.71 -89.24 -35.84
N GLU A 12 -40.99 -89.41 -35.53
CA GLU A 12 -41.82 -88.62 -34.65
C GLU A 12 -41.21 -88.57 -33.24
N ALA A 13 -41.08 -87.37 -32.67
CA ALA A 13 -40.79 -87.15 -31.26
C ALA A 13 -41.83 -86.16 -30.72
N PRO A 14 -42.38 -86.39 -29.52
CA PRO A 14 -43.61 -85.75 -29.06
C PRO A 14 -43.38 -84.27 -28.73
N GLU A 15 -44.47 -83.49 -28.84
CA GLU A 15 -44.59 -82.16 -28.24
C GLU A 15 -44.11 -82.17 -26.79
N VAL A 16 -42.96 -81.55 -26.54
CA VAL A 16 -42.57 -81.17 -25.18
C VAL A 16 -43.26 -79.85 -24.88
N ASN A 17 -44.41 -79.98 -24.22
CA ASN A 17 -45.08 -78.91 -23.51
C ASN A 17 -44.04 -78.21 -22.60
N PRO A 18 -43.73 -76.90 -22.78
CA PRO A 18 -42.82 -76.23 -21.88
C PRO A 18 -43.47 -76.24 -20.49
N ALA A 19 -42.78 -76.85 -19.52
CA ALA A 19 -43.19 -76.76 -18.13
C ALA A 19 -43.37 -75.27 -17.79
N PRO A 20 -44.47 -74.86 -17.13
CA PRO A 20 -44.65 -73.46 -16.76
C PRO A 20 -43.46 -73.06 -15.90
N ALA A 21 -42.76 -72.00 -16.33
CA ALA A 21 -41.73 -71.37 -15.52
C ALA A 21 -42.32 -71.16 -14.12
N LYS A 22 -41.66 -71.70 -13.08
CA LYS A 22 -42.05 -71.45 -11.69
C LYS A 22 -42.32 -69.95 -11.56
N ALA A 23 -43.55 -69.59 -11.21
CA ALA A 23 -43.91 -68.21 -10.95
C ALA A 23 -42.90 -67.67 -9.93
N GLN A 24 -42.04 -66.74 -10.36
CA GLN A 24 -41.12 -66.08 -9.47
C GLN A 24 -41.98 -65.36 -8.43
N GLU A 25 -41.84 -65.76 -7.16
CA GLU A 25 -42.52 -65.08 -6.07
C GLU A 25 -42.14 -63.60 -6.13
N VAL A 26 -43.17 -62.76 -6.33
CA VAL A 26 -43.00 -61.31 -6.40
C VAL A 26 -42.54 -60.84 -5.04
N HIS A 27 -41.36 -60.25 -5.01
CA HIS A 27 -40.76 -59.80 -3.77
C HIS A 27 -41.49 -58.52 -3.28
N PRO A 28 -41.76 -58.34 -1.98
CA PRO A 28 -42.49 -57.15 -1.48
C PRO A 28 -41.89 -55.80 -1.93
N LEU A 29 -40.56 -55.71 -1.98
CA LEU A 29 -39.83 -54.52 -2.44
C LEU A 29 -39.83 -54.31 -3.96
N ASP A 30 -40.39 -55.22 -4.76
CA ASP A 30 -40.48 -55.04 -6.22
C ASP A 30 -41.43 -53.90 -6.62
N ALA A 31 -42.47 -53.66 -5.83
CA ALA A 31 -43.38 -52.53 -6.05
C ALA A 31 -42.65 -51.17 -5.95
N LEU A 32 -41.63 -51.09 -5.10
CA LEU A 32 -40.81 -49.90 -4.91
C LEU A 32 -39.68 -49.80 -5.95
N THR A 33 -39.02 -50.93 -6.24
CA THR A 33 -37.79 -50.97 -7.06
C THR A 33 -38.02 -51.28 -8.54
N GLY A 34 -39.27 -51.30 -9.00
CA GLY A 34 -39.62 -51.58 -10.38
C GLY A 34 -39.35 -53.04 -10.80
N GLY A 35 -39.43 -53.98 -9.86
CA GLY A 35 -39.16 -55.40 -10.12
C GLY A 35 -37.69 -55.81 -10.00
N ALA A 36 -36.84 -55.06 -9.30
CA ALA A 36 -35.41 -55.36 -9.22
C ALA A 36 -35.11 -56.72 -8.55
N PHE A 37 -35.90 -57.09 -7.54
CA PHE A 37 -35.72 -58.37 -6.86
C PHE A 37 -36.24 -59.51 -7.74
N SER A 38 -37.38 -59.37 -8.41
CA SER A 38 -37.87 -60.40 -9.35
C SER A 38 -37.08 -60.47 -10.67
N ALA A 39 -36.17 -59.54 -10.93
CA ALA A 39 -35.41 -59.52 -12.19
C ALA A 39 -34.62 -60.84 -12.44
N PRO A 40 -34.72 -61.42 -13.65
CA PRO A 40 -34.12 -62.72 -14.00
C PRO A 40 -32.60 -62.67 -14.10
N THR A 41 -32.01 -61.50 -14.41
CA THR A 41 -30.56 -61.32 -14.54
C THR A 41 -30.03 -60.21 -13.63
N SER A 42 -28.75 -60.30 -13.25
CA SER A 42 -28.07 -59.27 -12.45
C SER A 42 -27.98 -57.92 -13.19
N GLY A 43 -27.83 -57.95 -14.52
CA GLY A 43 -27.80 -56.74 -15.35
C GLY A 43 -29.14 -56.00 -15.38
N GLU A 44 -30.25 -56.73 -15.51
CA GLU A 44 -31.59 -56.15 -15.43
C GLU A 44 -31.89 -55.61 -14.03
N ARG A 45 -31.51 -56.36 -12.98
CA ARG A 45 -31.62 -55.91 -11.59
C ARG A 45 -30.88 -54.59 -11.36
N SER A 46 -29.63 -54.52 -11.81
CA SER A 46 -28.80 -53.32 -11.68
C SER A 46 -29.38 -52.13 -12.46
N SER A 47 -30.06 -52.37 -13.58
CA SER A 47 -30.71 -51.31 -14.36
C SER A 47 -31.96 -50.78 -13.66
N ARG A 48 -32.82 -51.68 -13.15
CA ARG A 48 -34.00 -51.31 -12.35
C ARG A 48 -33.63 -50.56 -11.07
N ILE A 49 -32.56 -50.98 -10.39
CA ILE A 49 -32.04 -50.26 -9.22
C ILE A 49 -31.55 -48.85 -9.60
N ARG A 50 -30.82 -48.69 -10.70
CA ARG A 50 -30.38 -47.35 -11.15
C ARG A 50 -31.56 -46.44 -11.48
N GLU A 51 -32.58 -46.97 -12.14
CA GLU A 51 -33.82 -46.25 -12.46
C GLU A 51 -34.56 -45.84 -11.18
N TRP A 52 -34.70 -46.75 -10.22
CA TRP A 52 -35.27 -46.45 -8.91
C TRP A 52 -34.48 -45.39 -8.14
N LEU A 53 -33.14 -45.48 -8.12
CA LEU A 53 -32.27 -44.50 -7.46
C LEU A 53 -32.39 -43.10 -8.07
N ALA A 54 -32.67 -42.99 -9.37
CA ALA A 54 -32.90 -41.70 -10.03
C ALA A 54 -34.15 -40.97 -9.50
N GLY A 55 -35.10 -41.71 -8.90
CA GLY A 55 -36.27 -41.16 -8.21
C GLY A 55 -35.99 -40.56 -6.84
N ASN A 56 -34.72 -40.52 -6.38
CA ASN A 56 -34.32 -40.02 -5.05
C ASN A 56 -35.13 -40.64 -3.90
N PRO A 57 -35.11 -41.98 -3.74
CA PRO A 57 -35.83 -42.66 -2.68
C PRO A 57 -35.37 -42.22 -1.29
N ALA A 58 -36.27 -42.32 -0.31
CA ALA A 58 -35.97 -41.95 1.07
C ALA A 58 -34.88 -42.88 1.66
N GLU A 59 -34.12 -42.36 2.63
CA GLU A 59 -33.03 -43.10 3.28
C GLU A 59 -33.50 -44.40 3.94
N SER A 60 -34.71 -44.43 4.51
CA SER A 60 -35.30 -45.64 5.08
C SER A 60 -35.50 -46.73 4.02
N GLN A 61 -35.99 -46.37 2.84
CA GLN A 61 -36.19 -47.28 1.71
C GLN A 61 -34.84 -47.77 1.16
N LEU A 62 -33.83 -46.89 1.10
CA LEU A 62 -32.47 -47.26 0.71
C LEU A 62 -31.86 -48.28 1.68
N GLN A 63 -32.05 -48.12 2.99
CA GLN A 63 -31.56 -49.07 3.99
C GLN A 63 -32.26 -50.43 3.89
N GLU A 64 -33.59 -50.44 3.71
CA GLU A 64 -34.38 -51.66 3.57
C GLU A 64 -34.00 -52.42 2.30
N VAL A 65 -33.94 -51.75 1.15
CA VAL A 65 -33.51 -52.34 -0.12
C VAL A 65 -32.07 -52.83 -0.05
N PHE A 66 -31.15 -52.08 0.55
CA PHE A 66 -29.76 -52.51 0.70
C PHE A 66 -29.63 -53.78 1.57
N LYS A 67 -30.36 -53.85 2.69
CA LYS A 67 -30.33 -54.99 3.61
C LYS A 67 -30.68 -56.30 2.89
N GLU A 68 -31.72 -56.29 2.06
CA GLU A 68 -32.18 -57.49 1.37
C GLU A 68 -31.42 -57.75 0.07
N LEU A 69 -31.09 -56.69 -0.68
CA LEU A 69 -30.38 -56.81 -1.96
C LEU A 69 -28.93 -57.24 -1.77
N SER A 70 -28.26 -56.84 -0.68
CA SER A 70 -26.85 -57.17 -0.42
C SER A 70 -26.56 -58.66 -0.24
N VAL A 71 -27.55 -59.42 0.25
CA VAL A 71 -27.49 -60.88 0.38
C VAL A 71 -27.69 -61.55 -0.98
N ARG A 72 -28.59 -61.00 -1.81
CA ARG A 72 -29.01 -61.58 -3.08
C ARG A 72 -28.07 -61.25 -4.25
N ASP A 73 -27.60 -60.01 -4.33
CA ASP A 73 -26.77 -59.50 -5.42
C ASP A 73 -25.90 -58.32 -4.96
N LYS A 74 -24.64 -58.64 -4.65
CA LYS A 74 -23.66 -57.64 -4.22
C LYS A 74 -23.34 -56.60 -5.30
N GLY A 75 -23.50 -56.96 -6.58
CA GLY A 75 -23.24 -56.06 -7.70
C GLY A 75 -24.31 -54.97 -7.78
N ALA A 76 -25.59 -55.36 -7.77
CA ALA A 76 -26.70 -54.41 -7.76
C ALA A 76 -26.79 -53.61 -6.44
N ALA A 77 -26.50 -54.24 -5.29
CA ALA A 77 -26.49 -53.57 -3.99
C ALA A 77 -25.39 -52.51 -3.85
N ARG A 78 -24.33 -52.57 -4.66
CA ARG A 78 -23.24 -51.59 -4.63
C ARG A 78 -23.73 -50.17 -4.91
N ALA A 79 -24.60 -49.98 -5.89
CA ALA A 79 -25.16 -48.67 -6.23
C ALA A 79 -26.01 -48.09 -5.08
N VAL A 80 -26.77 -48.94 -4.38
CA VAL A 80 -27.57 -48.52 -3.21
C VAL A 80 -26.65 -48.13 -2.04
N ARG A 81 -25.57 -48.89 -1.81
CA ARG A 81 -24.56 -48.54 -0.80
C ARG A 81 -23.87 -47.22 -1.10
N GLU A 82 -23.44 -47.02 -2.35
CA GLU A 82 -22.81 -45.76 -2.78
C GLU A 82 -23.76 -44.58 -2.54
N ARG A 83 -25.06 -44.75 -2.81
CA ARG A 83 -26.08 -43.74 -2.48
C ARG A 83 -26.23 -43.47 -0.98
N LEU A 84 -26.25 -44.52 -0.15
CA LEU A 84 -26.28 -44.37 1.32
C LEU A 84 -25.04 -43.65 1.85
N ASP A 85 -23.86 -43.98 1.33
CA ASP A 85 -22.60 -43.33 1.70
C ASP A 85 -22.57 -41.86 1.25
N GLU A 86 -23.13 -41.54 0.07
CA GLU A 86 -23.34 -40.16 -0.39
C GLU A 86 -24.23 -39.37 0.55
N LEU A 87 -25.39 -39.92 0.96
CA LEU A 87 -26.30 -39.26 1.92
C LEU A 87 -25.62 -39.02 3.26
N LYS A 88 -24.84 -40.00 3.76
CA LYS A 88 -24.09 -39.84 5.00
C LYS A 88 -23.03 -38.74 4.90
N ARG A 89 -22.30 -38.65 3.78
CA ARG A 89 -21.35 -37.55 3.53
C ARG A 89 -22.05 -36.20 3.42
N ALA A 90 -23.19 -36.15 2.73
CA ALA A 90 -23.97 -34.92 2.57
C ALA A 90 -24.44 -34.37 3.93
N LYS A 91 -24.99 -35.23 4.80
CA LYS A 91 -25.36 -34.85 6.18
C LYS A 91 -24.15 -34.33 6.99
N GLY A 92 -22.99 -34.97 6.86
CA GLY A 92 -21.76 -34.49 7.49
C GLY A 92 -21.35 -33.09 6.99
N GLN A 93 -21.46 -32.85 5.68
CA GLN A 93 -21.22 -31.54 5.08
C GLN A 93 -22.23 -30.48 5.51
N GLU A 94 -23.49 -30.84 5.75
CA GLU A 94 -24.52 -29.93 6.26
C GLU A 94 -24.19 -29.45 7.68
N VAL A 95 -23.71 -30.34 8.56
CA VAL A 95 -23.26 -29.96 9.92
C VAL A 95 -22.10 -28.98 9.85
N ILE A 96 -21.07 -29.31 9.07
CA ILE A 96 -19.91 -28.43 8.84
C ILE A 96 -20.39 -27.09 8.23
N ALA A 97 -21.34 -27.13 7.30
CA ALA A 97 -21.86 -25.93 6.67
C ALA A 97 -22.59 -25.02 7.67
N ALA A 98 -23.40 -25.59 8.56
CA ALA A 98 -24.09 -24.83 9.60
C ALA A 98 -23.10 -24.14 10.55
N GLU A 99 -22.08 -24.86 11.04
CA GLU A 99 -21.04 -24.31 11.91
C GLU A 99 -20.28 -23.14 11.25
N TRP A 100 -19.90 -23.30 9.98
CA TRP A 100 -19.19 -22.24 9.26
C TRP A 100 -20.09 -21.08 8.85
N ALA A 101 -21.38 -21.32 8.64
CA ALA A 101 -22.35 -20.26 8.39
C ALA A 101 -22.53 -19.38 9.64
N GLU A 102 -22.61 -19.97 10.83
CA GLU A 102 -22.68 -19.24 12.10
C GLU A 102 -21.44 -18.37 12.31
N LYS A 103 -20.24 -18.92 12.05
CA LYS A 103 -18.98 -18.15 12.12
C LYS A 103 -18.95 -16.98 11.14
N ALA A 104 -19.45 -17.17 9.91
CA ALA A 104 -19.53 -16.10 8.92
C ALA A 104 -20.49 -15.00 9.38
N GLN A 105 -21.65 -15.40 9.91
CA GLN A 105 -22.67 -14.49 10.39
C GLN A 105 -22.15 -13.68 11.59
N ALA A 106 -21.40 -14.30 12.49
CA ALA A 106 -20.74 -13.62 13.60
C ALA A 106 -19.79 -12.53 13.10
N LEU A 107 -18.94 -12.83 12.11
CA LEU A 107 -18.05 -11.84 11.48
C LEU A 107 -18.84 -10.70 10.80
N LEU A 108 -19.91 -11.01 10.08
CA LEU A 108 -20.75 -10.01 9.41
C LEU A 108 -21.52 -9.13 10.40
N SER A 109 -21.96 -9.68 11.52
CA SER A 109 -22.65 -8.94 12.58
C SER A 109 -21.71 -8.10 13.44
N ALA A 110 -20.40 -8.32 13.35
CA ALA A 110 -19.43 -7.59 14.16
C ALA A 110 -19.44 -6.09 13.81
N PRO A 111 -19.36 -5.20 14.83
CA PRO A 111 -19.27 -3.76 14.61
C PRO A 111 -17.97 -3.36 13.92
N ARG A 112 -16.91 -4.17 14.06
CA ARG A 112 -15.64 -4.03 13.37
C ARG A 112 -15.28 -5.36 12.73
N LEU A 113 -15.13 -5.37 11.41
CA LEU A 113 -14.64 -6.54 10.68
C LEU A 113 -13.11 -6.46 10.57
N ASN A 114 -12.42 -7.48 11.04
CA ASN A 114 -11.01 -7.66 10.74
C ASN A 114 -10.86 -8.39 9.39
N ILE A 115 -10.19 -7.76 8.43
CA ILE A 115 -9.96 -8.34 7.08
C ILE A 115 -9.22 -9.69 7.18
N ALA A 116 -8.26 -9.82 8.08
CA ALA A 116 -7.49 -11.06 8.23
C ALA A 116 -8.39 -12.23 8.66
N ASP A 117 -9.32 -11.98 9.58
CA ASP A 117 -10.26 -12.98 10.09
C ASP A 117 -11.30 -13.37 9.02
N ALA A 118 -11.79 -12.40 8.24
CA ALA A 118 -12.66 -12.64 7.10
C ALA A 118 -11.99 -13.51 6.02
N MET A 119 -10.72 -13.22 5.70
CA MET A 119 -9.93 -14.02 4.76
C MET A 119 -9.56 -15.39 5.31
N ALA A 120 -9.31 -15.50 6.62
CA ALA A 120 -9.07 -16.76 7.31
C ALA A 120 -10.31 -17.66 7.28
N TRP A 121 -11.50 -17.11 7.50
CA TRP A 121 -12.76 -17.86 7.44
C TRP A 121 -12.89 -18.66 6.13
N GLN A 122 -12.63 -18.04 4.97
CA GLN A 122 -12.75 -18.74 3.69
C GLN A 122 -11.74 -19.89 3.56
N ARG A 123 -10.48 -19.66 3.97
CA ARG A 123 -9.42 -20.69 3.89
C ARG A 123 -9.70 -21.84 4.85
N ASP A 124 -10.09 -21.52 6.07
CA ASP A 124 -10.30 -22.50 7.13
C ASP A 124 -11.58 -23.32 6.89
N ALA A 125 -12.64 -22.70 6.37
CA ALA A 125 -13.84 -23.40 5.91
C ALA A 125 -13.52 -24.39 4.78
N ALA A 126 -12.73 -23.97 3.79
CA ALA A 126 -12.29 -24.87 2.72
C ALA A 126 -11.44 -26.04 3.26
N LYS A 127 -10.53 -25.75 4.19
CA LYS A 127 -9.69 -26.77 4.85
C LYS A 127 -10.52 -27.77 5.68
N ALA A 128 -11.61 -27.30 6.29
CA ALA A 128 -12.55 -28.14 7.03
C ALA A 128 -13.51 -28.95 6.13
N GLY A 129 -13.44 -28.79 4.79
CA GLY A 129 -14.32 -29.48 3.86
C GLY A 129 -15.73 -28.89 3.77
N ALA A 130 -15.92 -27.64 4.18
CA ALA A 130 -17.20 -26.95 4.07
C ALA A 130 -17.59 -26.72 2.59
N PRO A 131 -18.85 -26.98 2.19
CA PRO A 131 -19.29 -26.83 0.80
C PRO A 131 -19.53 -25.34 0.45
N LEU A 132 -18.46 -24.55 0.29
CA LEU A 132 -18.52 -23.10 0.03
C LEU A 132 -19.27 -22.68 -1.25
N SER A 133 -19.57 -23.60 -2.15
CA SER A 133 -20.38 -23.35 -3.35
C SER A 133 -21.88 -23.57 -3.15
N ARG A 134 -22.29 -24.13 -2.00
CA ARG A 134 -23.69 -24.39 -1.66
C ARG A 134 -24.20 -23.35 -0.67
N GLU A 135 -25.51 -23.14 -0.71
CA GLU A 135 -26.18 -22.28 0.26
C GLU A 135 -26.20 -22.93 1.65
N PRO A 136 -26.10 -22.13 2.74
CA PRO A 136 -26.02 -20.65 2.75
C PRO A 136 -24.59 -20.09 2.57
N LEU A 137 -23.57 -20.94 2.55
CA LEU A 137 -22.16 -20.53 2.56
C LEU A 137 -21.74 -19.73 1.33
N SER A 138 -22.28 -20.04 0.15
CA SER A 138 -21.98 -19.30 -1.09
C SER A 138 -22.35 -17.83 -0.98
N VAL A 139 -23.51 -17.52 -0.40
CA VAL A 139 -23.99 -16.14 -0.18
C VAL A 139 -23.15 -15.44 0.87
N LEU A 140 -22.89 -16.11 2.01
CA LEU A 140 -22.08 -15.55 3.09
C LEU A 140 -20.65 -15.23 2.65
N LYS A 141 -20.07 -16.07 1.77
CA LYS A 141 -18.77 -15.82 1.16
C LYS A 141 -18.76 -14.53 0.33
N VAL A 142 -19.79 -14.29 -0.48
CA VAL A 142 -19.90 -13.06 -1.28
C VAL A 142 -20.05 -11.85 -0.37
N GLN A 143 -20.93 -11.92 0.64
CA GLN A 143 -21.12 -10.82 1.59
C GLN A 143 -19.84 -10.46 2.35
N LEU A 144 -19.07 -11.45 2.80
CA LEU A 144 -17.77 -11.21 3.44
C LEU A 144 -16.78 -10.57 2.47
N ALA A 145 -16.70 -11.07 1.23
CA ALA A 145 -15.81 -10.50 0.22
C ALA A 145 -16.16 -9.04 -0.12
N ASP A 146 -17.46 -8.73 -0.26
CA ASP A 146 -17.93 -7.38 -0.53
C ASP A 146 -17.59 -6.44 0.63
N ARG A 147 -17.78 -6.88 1.88
CA ARG A 147 -17.43 -6.04 3.04
C ARG A 147 -15.92 -5.81 3.16
N VAL A 148 -15.09 -6.83 2.87
CA VAL A 148 -13.63 -6.68 2.80
C VAL A 148 -13.25 -5.66 1.74
N LYS A 149 -13.82 -5.78 0.54
CA LYS A 149 -13.56 -4.88 -0.58
C LYS A 149 -13.89 -3.42 -0.22
N VAL A 150 -15.03 -3.16 0.41
CA VAL A 150 -15.40 -1.80 0.86
C VAL A 150 -14.36 -1.23 1.82
N ILE A 151 -13.84 -2.04 2.76
CA ILE A 151 -12.80 -1.59 3.70
C ILE A 151 -11.48 -1.32 2.97
N GLU A 152 -11.06 -2.19 2.04
CA GLU A 152 -9.86 -2.00 1.22
C GLU A 152 -9.96 -0.75 0.33
N ASP A 153 -11.11 -0.52 -0.28
CA ASP A 153 -11.38 0.67 -1.09
C ASP A 153 -11.31 1.95 -0.24
N LEU A 154 -11.82 1.94 1.00
CA LEU A 154 -11.65 3.05 1.94
C LEU A 154 -10.18 3.29 2.28
N GLN A 155 -9.42 2.23 2.58
CA GLN A 155 -7.99 2.31 2.86
C GLN A 155 -7.22 2.93 1.69
N HIS A 156 -7.53 2.51 0.47
CA HIS A 156 -6.91 3.05 -0.73
C HIS A 156 -7.29 4.53 -0.94
N ARG A 157 -8.57 4.89 -0.76
CA ARG A 157 -9.01 6.29 -0.84
C ARG A 157 -8.31 7.18 0.19
N VAL A 158 -8.03 6.70 1.40
CA VAL A 158 -7.23 7.45 2.38
C VAL A 158 -5.81 7.73 1.87
N GLN A 159 -5.17 6.77 1.21
CA GLN A 159 -3.85 6.99 0.58
C GLN A 159 -3.92 8.05 -0.51
N VAL A 160 -4.93 7.97 -1.38
CA VAL A 160 -5.17 8.98 -2.43
C VAL A 160 -5.38 10.36 -1.82
N GLN A 161 -6.14 10.48 -0.74
CA GLN A 161 -6.34 11.76 -0.05
C GLN A 161 -5.04 12.29 0.57
N ARG A 162 -4.18 11.42 1.13
CA ARG A 162 -2.86 11.83 1.60
C ARG A 162 -2.02 12.43 0.47
N GLU A 163 -1.96 11.77 -0.69
CA GLU A 163 -1.21 12.27 -1.85
C GLU A 163 -1.79 13.59 -2.36
N ALA A 164 -3.13 13.69 -2.45
CA ALA A 164 -3.80 14.92 -2.84
C ALA A 164 -3.50 16.09 -1.89
N ALA A 165 -3.44 15.84 -0.57
CA ALA A 165 -3.08 16.86 0.42
C ALA A 165 -1.66 17.39 0.19
N VAL A 166 -0.71 16.48 -0.08
CA VAL A 166 0.68 16.85 -0.38
C VAL A 166 0.77 17.68 -1.65
N LEU A 167 0.04 17.32 -2.71
CA LEU A 167 0.01 18.09 -3.96
C LEU A 167 -0.60 19.49 -3.78
N LEU A 168 -1.65 19.62 -2.96
CA LEU A 168 -2.24 20.91 -2.62
C LEU A 168 -1.26 21.78 -1.82
N ALA A 169 -0.57 21.20 -0.84
CA ALA A 169 0.47 21.91 -0.08
C ALA A 169 1.62 22.37 -0.99
N GLN A 170 2.11 21.51 -1.90
CA GLN A 170 3.13 21.87 -2.88
C GLN A 170 2.66 22.99 -3.83
N ARG A 171 1.40 22.97 -4.26
CA ARG A 171 0.83 24.06 -5.07
C ARG A 171 0.84 25.37 -4.31
N ILE A 172 0.49 25.38 -3.01
CA ILE A 172 0.58 26.57 -2.15
C ILE A 172 2.03 27.06 -2.05
N GLU A 173 2.98 26.16 -1.82
CA GLU A 173 4.42 26.49 -1.77
C GLU A 173 4.90 27.12 -3.09
N VAL A 174 4.51 26.58 -4.24
CA VAL A 174 4.87 27.14 -5.56
C VAL A 174 4.26 28.53 -5.78
N LEU A 175 3.09 28.83 -5.22
CA LEU A 175 2.52 30.19 -5.31
C LEU A 175 3.32 31.20 -4.49
N SER A 176 3.99 30.77 -3.40
CA SER A 176 4.81 31.64 -2.58
C SER A 176 6.09 32.14 -3.27
N THR A 177 6.49 31.52 -4.39
CA THR A 177 7.64 31.96 -5.21
C THR A 177 7.24 32.85 -6.39
N LYS A 178 5.94 33.03 -6.63
CA LYS A 178 5.38 33.86 -7.70
C LYS A 178 4.99 35.25 -7.15
N PRO A 179 4.74 36.22 -8.04
CA PRO A 179 4.21 37.51 -7.63
C PRO A 179 2.93 37.37 -6.82
N TRP A 180 2.76 38.21 -5.79
CA TRP A 180 1.63 38.08 -4.87
C TRP A 180 0.28 38.25 -5.59
N ARG A 181 0.25 39.03 -6.68
CA ARG A 181 -0.95 39.22 -7.52
C ARG A 181 -1.36 37.93 -8.24
N ASP A 182 -0.40 37.13 -8.69
CA ASP A 182 -0.68 35.84 -9.33
C ASP A 182 -1.23 34.84 -8.32
N ALA A 183 -0.67 34.84 -7.10
CA ALA A 183 -1.16 34.05 -5.99
C ALA A 183 -2.59 34.46 -5.57
N HIS A 184 -2.86 35.77 -5.55
CA HIS A 184 -4.19 36.31 -5.26
C HIS A 184 -5.22 35.92 -6.34
N ALA A 185 -4.84 35.98 -7.61
CA ALA A 185 -5.73 35.67 -8.74
C ALA A 185 -6.27 34.22 -8.70
N VAL A 186 -5.54 33.29 -8.11
CA VAL A 186 -5.94 31.86 -8.00
C VAL A 186 -6.49 31.47 -6.62
N LEU A 187 -6.59 32.42 -5.69
CA LEU A 187 -6.93 32.18 -4.28
C LEU A 187 -8.28 31.48 -4.12
N GLU A 188 -9.31 31.94 -4.83
CA GLU A 188 -10.66 31.39 -4.69
C GLU A 188 -10.79 29.98 -5.27
N GLY A 189 -10.10 29.69 -6.38
CA GLY A 189 -10.02 28.32 -6.90
C GLY A 189 -9.32 27.38 -5.92
N LEU A 190 -8.21 27.82 -5.34
CA LEU A 190 -7.46 27.05 -4.35
C LEU A 190 -8.25 26.84 -3.04
N ARG A 191 -9.04 27.83 -2.62
CA ARG A 191 -9.99 27.69 -1.50
C ARG A 191 -11.00 26.59 -1.76
N GLY A 192 -11.57 26.56 -2.97
CA GLY A 192 -12.48 25.51 -3.41
C GLY A 192 -11.82 24.12 -3.36
N ASP A 193 -10.60 24.00 -3.86
CA ASP A 193 -9.86 22.73 -3.87
C ASP A 193 -9.56 22.20 -2.46
N VAL A 194 -9.13 23.08 -1.54
CA VAL A 194 -8.86 22.71 -0.14
C VAL A 194 -10.16 22.33 0.59
N GLN A 195 -11.27 23.03 0.31
CA GLN A 195 -12.58 22.66 0.86
C GLN A 195 -13.04 21.29 0.33
N ALA A 196 -12.96 21.07 -0.98
CA ALA A 196 -13.34 19.81 -1.59
C ALA A 196 -12.52 18.63 -1.04
N TRP A 197 -11.22 18.83 -0.80
CA TRP A 197 -10.38 17.84 -0.13
C TRP A 197 -10.85 17.55 1.30
N GLN A 198 -11.15 18.59 2.09
CA GLN A 198 -11.65 18.43 3.46
C GLN A 198 -12.98 17.68 3.52
N ASP A 199 -13.91 17.98 2.60
CA ASP A 199 -15.21 17.33 2.49
C ASP A 199 -15.04 15.85 2.11
N GLN A 200 -14.13 15.54 1.17
CA GLN A 200 -13.81 14.16 0.81
C GLN A 200 -13.20 13.40 1.98
N ALA A 201 -12.25 13.99 2.69
CA ALA A 201 -11.64 13.40 3.87
C ALA A 201 -12.68 13.18 5.00
N GLN A 202 -13.63 14.10 5.17
CA GLN A 202 -14.75 13.95 6.12
C GLN A 202 -15.75 12.86 5.66
N GLY A 203 -15.99 12.75 4.37
CA GLY A 203 -16.84 11.70 3.80
C GLY A 203 -16.26 10.29 4.05
N LEU A 204 -14.94 10.14 4.05
CA LEU A 204 -14.28 8.87 4.40
C LEU A 204 -14.50 8.50 5.87
N THR A 205 -14.35 9.45 6.79
CA THR A 205 -14.54 9.20 8.23
C THR A 205 -16.00 8.99 8.62
N GLY A 206 -16.94 9.49 7.81
CA GLY A 206 -18.38 9.25 7.96
C GLY A 206 -18.88 7.91 7.43
N ASP A 207 -18.05 7.12 6.74
CA ASP A 207 -18.46 5.83 6.19
C ASP A 207 -18.73 4.80 7.30
N GLY A 208 -19.79 4.00 7.16
CA GLY A 208 -20.16 2.99 8.15
C GLY A 208 -19.11 1.88 8.33
N ALA A 209 -18.28 1.63 7.32
CA ALA A 209 -17.17 0.68 7.39
C ALA A 209 -15.89 1.28 7.99
N TRP A 210 -15.85 2.59 8.29
CA TRP A 210 -14.67 3.28 8.80
C TRP A 210 -14.08 2.65 10.07
N ALA A 211 -14.94 2.15 10.98
CA ALA A 211 -14.49 1.50 12.20
C ALA A 211 -13.71 0.18 11.97
N SER A 212 -13.79 -0.39 10.77
CA SER A 212 -13.12 -1.63 10.36
C SER A 212 -11.83 -1.37 9.57
N VAL A 213 -11.51 -0.11 9.27
CA VAL A 213 -10.26 0.28 8.61
C VAL A 213 -9.08 0.01 9.54
N ASP A 214 -7.94 -0.40 8.98
CA ASP A 214 -6.72 -0.65 9.74
C ASP A 214 -6.29 0.61 10.52
N ALA A 215 -5.86 0.40 11.77
CA ALA A 215 -5.57 1.45 12.74
C ALA A 215 -4.51 2.46 12.29
N ARG A 216 -3.69 2.15 11.27
CA ARG A 216 -2.69 3.09 10.73
C ARG A 216 -3.30 4.19 9.86
N PHE A 217 -4.45 3.98 9.24
CA PHE A 217 -5.02 4.92 8.26
C PHE A 217 -5.71 6.14 8.88
N PRO A 218 -6.50 6.02 9.98
CA PRO A 218 -7.08 7.20 10.63
C PRO A 218 -6.05 8.26 11.04
N PRO A 219 -4.97 7.94 11.79
CA PRO A 219 -3.97 8.95 12.15
C PRO A 219 -3.21 9.50 10.94
N MET A 220 -3.07 8.71 9.86
CA MET A 220 -2.46 9.18 8.61
C MET A 220 -3.33 10.24 7.90
N LEU A 221 -4.66 10.05 7.88
CA LEU A 221 -5.59 11.03 7.32
C LEU A 221 -5.62 12.31 8.17
N ASP A 222 -5.63 12.16 9.50
CA ASP A 222 -5.61 13.30 10.43
C ASP A 222 -4.33 14.12 10.31
N ALA A 223 -3.17 13.45 10.20
CA ALA A 223 -1.88 14.12 9.97
C ALA A 223 -1.88 14.89 8.64
N SER A 224 -2.39 14.28 7.56
CA SER A 224 -2.50 14.93 6.25
C SER A 224 -3.38 16.17 6.31
N ARG A 225 -4.51 16.10 7.03
CA ARG A 225 -5.42 17.24 7.27
C ARG A 225 -4.73 18.35 8.02
N ALA A 226 -4.08 18.03 9.15
CA ALA A 226 -3.39 19.01 9.98
C ALA A 226 -2.29 19.74 9.19
N GLN A 227 -1.46 18.99 8.46
CA GLN A 227 -0.38 19.56 7.64
C GLN A 227 -0.91 20.49 6.55
N LEU A 228 -1.93 20.07 5.79
CA LEU A 228 -2.52 20.90 4.74
C LEU A 228 -3.14 22.18 5.31
N LEU A 229 -3.88 22.09 6.41
CA LEU A 229 -4.55 23.24 7.00
C LEU A 229 -3.57 24.26 7.57
N VAL A 230 -2.48 23.82 8.20
CA VAL A 230 -1.43 24.74 8.67
C VAL A 230 -0.82 25.54 7.52
N VAL A 231 -0.48 24.87 6.41
CA VAL A 231 0.08 25.52 5.22
C VAL A 231 -0.94 26.47 4.58
N TRP A 232 -2.20 26.05 4.51
CA TRP A 232 -3.29 26.83 3.95
C TRP A 232 -3.61 28.09 4.77
N GLU A 233 -3.71 27.97 6.10
CA GLU A 233 -3.93 29.10 7.01
C GLU A 233 -2.78 30.11 6.92
N ALA A 234 -1.52 29.64 6.93
CA ALA A 234 -0.36 30.51 6.77
C ALA A 234 -0.39 31.27 5.43
N PHE A 235 -0.77 30.60 4.34
CA PHE A 235 -0.93 31.23 3.03
C PHE A 235 -2.04 32.27 3.00
N GLN A 236 -3.20 31.98 3.60
CA GLN A 236 -4.32 32.92 3.70
C GLN A 236 -3.93 34.18 4.49
N VAL A 237 -3.23 34.02 5.60
CA VAL A 237 -2.74 35.16 6.39
C VAL A 237 -1.75 35.98 5.58
N ALA A 238 -0.79 35.33 4.92
CA ALA A 238 0.23 36.03 4.14
C ALA A 238 -0.36 36.78 2.94
N ILE A 239 -1.33 36.20 2.23
CA ILE A 239 -1.94 36.87 1.05
C ILE A 239 -2.83 38.04 1.47
N ALA A 240 -3.54 37.92 2.61
CA ALA A 240 -4.31 39.03 3.18
C ALA A 240 -3.40 40.19 3.62
N GLN A 241 -2.23 39.88 4.21
CA GLN A 241 -1.22 40.88 4.54
C GLN A 241 -0.66 41.56 3.29
N ALA A 242 -0.38 40.80 2.22
CA ALA A 242 0.11 41.35 0.96
C ALA A 242 -0.90 42.31 0.32
N LEU A 243 -2.19 41.95 0.33
CA LEU A 243 -3.28 42.83 -0.11
C LEU A 243 -3.32 44.13 0.71
N ALA A 244 -3.39 44.04 2.03
CA ALA A 244 -3.43 45.20 2.91
C ALA A 244 -2.21 46.11 2.72
N ALA A 245 -1.01 45.51 2.61
CA ALA A 245 0.24 46.21 2.39
C ALA A 245 0.36 46.87 1.00
N SER A 246 -0.43 46.41 0.03
CA SER A 246 -0.53 47.01 -1.30
C SER A 246 -1.43 48.25 -1.33
N GLU A 247 -2.40 48.32 -0.43
CA GLU A 247 -3.34 49.45 -0.29
C GLU A 247 -2.82 50.52 0.70
N ASP A 248 -2.15 50.08 1.76
CA ASP A 248 -1.58 50.96 2.79
C ASP A 248 -0.07 50.71 2.97
N VAL A 249 0.71 51.77 2.74
CA VAL A 249 2.16 51.79 2.88
C VAL A 249 2.61 51.61 4.34
N ALA A 250 1.76 51.95 5.31
CA ALA A 250 2.03 51.76 6.74
C ALA A 250 1.72 50.34 7.23
N ALA A 251 1.00 49.53 6.45
CA ALA A 251 0.62 48.18 6.86
C ALA A 251 1.85 47.23 6.91
N PRO A 252 1.83 46.22 7.80
CA PRO A 252 2.92 45.26 7.94
C PRO A 252 3.11 44.46 6.64
N LEU A 253 4.38 44.21 6.30
CA LEU A 253 4.73 43.39 5.14
C LEU A 253 4.41 41.91 5.40
N PRO A 254 4.05 41.14 4.35
CA PRO A 254 3.75 39.71 4.49
C PRO A 254 5.00 38.92 4.88
N THR A 255 4.80 37.76 5.51
CA THR A 255 5.89 36.85 5.92
C THR A 255 6.59 36.15 4.75
N VAL A 256 5.99 36.17 3.56
CA VAL A 256 6.55 35.58 2.34
C VAL A 256 7.58 36.55 1.73
N PRO A 257 8.88 36.21 1.69
CA PRO A 257 9.94 37.18 1.34
C PRO A 257 9.79 37.79 -0.05
N VAL A 258 9.39 37.00 -1.05
CA VAL A 258 9.20 37.46 -2.44
C VAL A 258 8.14 38.55 -2.51
N TRP A 259 7.02 38.37 -1.80
CA TRP A 259 5.92 39.34 -1.76
C TRP A 259 6.30 40.58 -0.96
N ALA A 260 7.04 40.41 0.15
CA ALA A 260 7.55 41.51 0.94
C ALA A 260 8.56 42.37 0.14
N ASP A 261 9.44 41.75 -0.64
CA ASP A 261 10.37 42.43 -1.56
C ASP A 261 9.62 43.22 -2.63
N GLU A 262 8.61 42.64 -3.29
CA GLU A 262 7.78 43.34 -4.27
C GLU A 262 7.10 44.59 -3.67
N LEU A 263 6.58 44.47 -2.46
CA LEU A 263 5.93 45.57 -1.75
C LEU A 263 6.93 46.61 -1.25
N ARG A 264 8.13 46.22 -0.79
CA ARG A 264 9.20 47.17 -0.43
C ARG A 264 9.61 47.99 -1.66
N VAL A 265 9.82 47.34 -2.81
CA VAL A 265 10.12 48.04 -4.07
C VAL A 265 9.00 49.01 -4.44
N ALA A 266 7.72 48.60 -4.31
CA ALA A 266 6.58 49.48 -4.58
C ALA A 266 6.51 50.69 -3.63
N ARG A 267 7.02 50.54 -2.40
CA ARG A 267 7.13 51.62 -1.39
C ARG A 267 8.39 52.47 -1.54
N GLY A 268 9.29 52.13 -2.48
CA GLY A 268 10.61 52.78 -2.60
C GLY A 268 11.58 52.41 -1.48
N LEU A 269 11.33 51.32 -0.76
CA LEU A 269 12.17 50.79 0.30
C LEU A 269 13.19 49.77 -0.27
N PRO A 270 14.38 49.64 0.35
CA PRO A 270 15.35 48.63 -0.04
C PRO A 270 14.80 47.22 0.21
N THR A 271 15.11 46.25 -0.66
CA THR A 271 14.75 44.83 -0.48
C THR A 271 15.55 44.20 0.66
N GLU A 272 15.07 43.08 1.21
CA GLU A 272 15.75 42.38 2.32
C GLU A 272 17.18 41.96 1.93
N ALA A 273 17.41 41.58 0.67
CA ALA A 273 18.73 41.30 0.14
C ALA A 273 19.66 42.53 0.13
N SER A 274 19.11 43.72 -0.16
CA SER A 274 19.87 44.98 -0.17
C SER A 274 20.13 45.51 1.23
N GLU A 275 19.20 45.33 2.18
CA GLU A 275 19.40 45.67 3.59
C GLU A 275 20.39 44.71 4.27
N ALA A 276 20.32 43.41 3.97
CA ALA A 276 21.29 42.44 4.45
C ALA A 276 22.71 42.72 3.91
N ALA A 277 22.82 43.12 2.63
CA ALA A 277 24.09 43.55 2.04
C ALA A 277 24.62 44.85 2.67
N ALA A 278 23.74 45.82 2.97
CA ALA A 278 24.10 47.07 3.65
C ALA A 278 24.56 46.82 5.10
N ASN A 279 23.87 45.95 5.84
CA ASN A 279 24.23 45.56 7.20
C ASN A 279 25.53 44.73 7.26
N ALA A 280 25.77 43.87 6.27
CA ALA A 280 27.03 43.14 6.13
C ALA A 280 28.21 44.06 5.77
N ALA A 281 27.97 45.13 5.00
CA ALA A 281 28.97 46.15 4.70
C ALA A 281 29.29 47.03 5.93
N ALA A 282 28.30 47.29 6.79
CA ALA A 282 28.47 48.08 8.02
C ALA A 282 29.17 47.33 9.17
N ALA A 283 29.27 45.99 9.12
CA ALA A 283 29.77 45.15 10.22
C ALA A 283 31.24 44.67 10.08
N LYS A 284 32.06 45.22 9.17
CA LYS A 284 33.50 44.86 9.11
C LYS A 284 34.30 45.53 10.23
N PRO A 285 34.89 44.73 11.13
CA PRO A 285 36.35 44.67 11.16
C PRO A 285 36.90 43.25 10.96
N ALA A 286 38.13 43.20 10.47
CA ALA A 286 38.84 42.03 9.92
C ALA A 286 38.83 40.78 10.81
N ARG A 287 38.61 39.60 10.20
CA ARG A 287 38.84 38.30 10.83
C ARG A 287 39.87 37.46 10.07
N THR A 288 40.88 37.06 10.82
CA THR A 288 41.88 36.04 10.57
C THR A 288 41.27 34.66 10.31
N ALA A 289 41.96 33.84 9.50
CA ALA A 289 41.54 32.51 9.09
C ALA A 289 41.34 31.54 10.26
N ARG A 290 40.27 30.74 10.19
CA ARG A 290 39.88 29.75 11.21
C ARG A 290 40.71 28.45 11.07
N PRO A 291 41.18 27.82 12.17
CA PRO A 291 42.00 26.61 12.10
C PRO A 291 41.19 25.33 11.78
N ALA A 292 41.86 24.34 11.17
CA ALA A 292 41.30 23.04 10.80
C ALA A 292 40.93 22.18 12.04
N VAL A 293 39.81 21.46 11.96
CA VAL A 293 39.24 20.69 13.09
C VAL A 293 40.09 19.43 13.42
N PRO A 294 40.45 19.20 14.70
CA PRO A 294 41.21 18.03 15.15
C PRO A 294 40.56 16.65 14.85
N PRO A 295 41.35 15.61 14.46
CA PRO A 295 40.84 14.28 14.14
C PRO A 295 40.21 13.53 15.32
N GLU A 296 40.65 13.82 16.55
CA GLU A 296 40.08 13.21 17.76
C GLU A 296 38.61 13.60 18.00
N LEU A 297 38.23 14.81 17.59
CA LEU A 297 36.84 15.27 17.67
C LEU A 297 35.94 14.55 16.68
N ARG A 298 36.47 14.20 15.50
CA ARG A 298 35.75 13.38 14.50
C ARG A 298 35.51 11.97 15.01
N ASN A 299 36.53 11.33 15.58
CA ASN A 299 36.39 9.98 16.13
C ASN A 299 35.39 9.91 17.29
N LYS A 300 35.40 10.91 18.18
CA LYS A 300 34.42 11.04 19.27
C LYS A 300 33.00 11.26 18.72
N ALA A 301 32.84 12.16 17.77
CA ALA A 301 31.56 12.40 17.09
C ALA A 301 31.01 11.13 16.41
N SER A 302 31.85 10.41 15.66
CA SER A 302 31.45 9.15 15.01
C SER A 302 31.05 8.07 16.00
N ASN A 303 31.71 7.95 17.15
CA ASN A 303 31.33 6.98 18.19
C ASN A 303 30.00 7.30 18.85
N ILE A 304 29.74 8.58 19.15
CA ILE A 304 28.46 9.03 19.74
C ILE A 304 27.31 8.78 18.75
N VAL A 305 27.52 9.07 17.47
CA VAL A 305 26.54 8.81 16.41
C VAL A 305 26.28 7.30 16.23
N ARG A 306 27.32 6.45 16.26
CA ARG A 306 27.14 4.98 16.18
C ARG A 306 26.34 4.41 17.33
N GLN A 307 26.56 4.87 18.57
CA GLN A 307 25.78 4.40 19.72
C GLN A 307 24.30 4.79 19.62
N ALA A 308 24.00 5.99 19.14
CA ALA A 308 22.63 6.42 18.89
C ALA A 308 21.97 5.66 17.73
N LEU A 309 22.76 5.31 16.70
CA LEU A 309 22.33 4.50 15.57
C LEU A 309 21.97 3.07 15.98
N GLU A 310 22.85 2.38 16.72
CA GLU A 310 22.60 1.02 17.22
C GLU A 310 21.32 0.94 18.07
N ARG A 311 21.05 1.99 18.87
CA ARG A 311 19.83 2.09 19.66
C ARG A 311 18.58 2.21 18.80
N LEU A 312 18.63 3.01 17.73
CA LEU A 312 17.52 3.14 16.78
C LEU A 312 17.27 1.84 16.03
N GLU A 313 18.32 1.19 15.55
CA GLU A 313 18.22 -0.09 14.83
C GLU A 313 17.61 -1.18 15.71
N LYS A 314 17.98 -1.24 16.99
CA LYS A 314 17.43 -2.18 17.95
C LYS A 314 15.93 -1.95 18.20
N GLU A 315 15.52 -0.72 18.49
CA GLU A 315 14.11 -0.37 18.73
C GLU A 315 13.24 -0.57 17.48
N THR A 316 13.83 -0.38 16.29
CA THR A 316 13.17 -0.61 15.00
C THR A 316 13.03 -2.10 14.71
N ALA A 317 14.04 -2.92 15.01
CA ALA A 317 14.00 -4.37 14.85
C ALA A 317 13.04 -5.07 15.83
N GLU A 318 12.88 -4.53 17.04
CA GLU A 318 11.96 -5.05 18.07
C GLU A 318 10.50 -4.60 17.85
N GLY A 319 10.23 -3.73 16.86
CA GLY A 319 8.88 -3.30 16.49
C GLY A 319 8.22 -2.33 17.49
N HIS A 320 9.01 -1.67 18.35
CA HIS A 320 8.51 -0.72 19.33
C HIS A 320 8.23 0.65 18.70
N GLY A 321 7.06 0.84 18.08
CA GLY A 321 6.73 2.10 17.38
C GLY A 321 6.89 3.40 18.19
N LYS A 322 6.72 3.36 19.52
CA LYS A 322 7.01 4.51 20.40
C LYS A 322 8.50 4.62 20.79
N GLY A 323 9.18 3.48 20.90
CA GLY A 323 10.62 3.40 21.19
C GLY A 323 11.47 3.83 19.99
N SER A 324 11.09 3.45 18.78
CA SER A 324 11.74 3.85 17.52
C SER A 324 11.59 5.35 17.24
N ALA A 325 10.42 5.95 17.50
CA ALA A 325 10.23 7.40 17.38
C ALA A 325 11.06 8.20 18.40
N GLY A 326 11.16 7.70 19.64
CA GLY A 326 12.01 8.28 20.68
C GLY A 326 13.50 8.15 20.37
N ALA A 327 13.93 6.98 19.89
CA ALA A 327 15.31 6.73 19.45
C ALA A 327 15.69 7.56 18.22
N ALA A 328 14.77 7.76 17.27
CA ALA A 328 14.97 8.62 16.10
C ALA A 328 15.14 10.09 16.51
N THR A 329 14.35 10.55 17.50
CA THR A 329 14.49 11.90 18.07
C THR A 329 15.83 12.09 18.80
N ALA A 330 16.26 11.09 19.57
CA ALA A 330 17.57 11.10 20.24
C ALA A 330 18.73 11.09 19.22
N LEU A 331 18.63 10.30 18.15
CA LEU A 331 19.60 10.27 17.06
C LEU A 331 19.70 11.63 16.34
N ARG A 332 18.57 12.32 16.10
CA ARG A 332 18.56 13.68 15.54
C ARG A 332 19.24 14.72 16.44
N ALA A 333 19.02 14.64 17.75
CA ALA A 333 19.68 15.55 18.70
C ALA A 333 21.21 15.37 18.64
N VAL A 334 21.68 14.11 18.60
CA VAL A 334 23.10 13.79 18.44
C VAL A 334 23.65 14.28 17.09
N LEU A 335 22.91 14.12 16.00
CA LEU A 335 23.33 14.55 14.66
C LEU A 335 23.33 16.08 14.49
N LYS A 336 22.50 16.81 15.23
CA LYS A 336 22.54 18.27 15.27
C LYS A 336 23.89 18.79 15.77
N ASP A 337 24.46 18.11 16.77
CA ASP A 337 25.71 18.53 17.41
C ASP A 337 26.95 17.93 16.73
N HIS A 338 26.83 16.74 16.15
CA HIS A 338 27.96 15.94 15.65
C HIS A 338 27.94 15.62 14.15
N GLY A 339 26.84 15.93 13.44
CA GLY A 339 26.66 15.56 12.03
C GLY A 339 27.64 16.21 11.07
N LYS A 340 28.25 17.35 11.43
CA LYS A 340 29.29 18.01 10.61
C LYS A 340 30.67 17.34 10.71
N LEU A 341 30.81 16.34 11.57
CA LEU A 341 32.09 15.72 11.93
C LEU A 341 32.18 14.23 11.58
N ILE A 342 31.08 13.63 11.09
CA ILE A 342 31.01 12.22 10.68
C ILE A 342 31.41 12.04 9.22
N ASP A 343 31.76 10.81 8.86
CA ASP A 343 32.10 10.43 7.48
C ASP A 343 30.86 9.96 6.69
N ALA A 344 30.97 10.01 5.36
CA ALA A 344 29.88 9.71 4.43
C ALA A 344 29.34 8.26 4.55
N ALA A 345 30.15 7.30 5.01
CA ALA A 345 29.69 5.93 5.20
C ALA A 345 28.79 5.82 6.44
N LEU A 346 29.16 6.48 7.54
CA LEU A 346 28.34 6.55 8.74
C LEU A 346 27.05 7.35 8.50
N GLU A 347 27.11 8.43 7.72
CA GLU A 347 25.92 9.20 7.30
C GLU A 347 24.93 8.33 6.52
N HIS A 348 25.41 7.49 5.60
CA HIS A 348 24.55 6.57 4.85
C HIS A 348 23.89 5.50 5.75
N GLN A 349 24.59 5.00 6.77
CA GLN A 349 24.02 4.02 7.71
C GLN A 349 22.92 4.64 8.57
N VAL A 350 23.16 5.86 9.08
CA VAL A 350 22.15 6.67 9.78
C VAL A 350 20.91 6.90 8.91
N HIS A 351 21.11 7.17 7.63
CA HIS A 351 20.03 7.34 6.68
C HIS A 351 19.17 6.07 6.55
N THR A 352 19.78 4.92 6.30
CA THR A 352 19.06 3.64 6.17
C THR A 352 18.23 3.32 7.41
N ALA A 353 18.78 3.55 8.61
CA ALA A 353 18.09 3.29 9.86
C ALA A 353 16.91 4.25 10.12
N LEU A 354 17.05 5.54 9.80
CA LEU A 354 15.96 6.53 9.94
C LEU A 354 14.82 6.28 8.95
N VAL A 355 15.13 5.82 7.73
CA VAL A 355 14.13 5.40 6.74
C VAL A 355 13.39 4.16 7.21
N ALA A 356 14.11 3.16 7.73
CA ALA A 356 13.51 1.95 8.28
C ALA A 356 12.60 2.23 9.50
N ALA A 357 12.90 3.29 10.26
CA ALA A 357 12.09 3.74 11.40
C ALA A 357 10.83 4.55 10.99
N GLY A 358 10.59 4.80 9.70
CA GLY A 358 9.38 5.48 9.20
C GLY A 358 9.42 7.02 9.27
N GLU A 359 10.59 7.60 9.44
CA GLU A 359 10.78 9.02 9.76
C GLU A 359 11.37 9.80 8.56
N LEU A 360 10.60 9.88 7.46
CA LEU A 360 11.08 10.35 6.15
C LEU A 360 11.14 11.89 5.98
N GLU A 361 10.30 12.68 6.65
CA GLU A 361 10.06 14.07 6.24
C GLU A 361 11.09 15.11 6.74
N GLY A 362 11.71 14.87 7.91
CA GLY A 362 12.61 15.86 8.52
C GLY A 362 14.10 15.73 8.15
N TRP A 363 14.58 14.50 7.88
CA TRP A 363 16.02 14.23 7.66
C TRP A 363 16.45 14.44 6.20
N GLN A 364 15.61 14.08 5.22
CA GLN A 364 15.91 14.27 3.79
C GLN A 364 16.15 15.74 3.45
N ARG A 365 15.37 16.66 4.03
CA ARG A 365 15.52 18.11 3.84
C ARG A 365 16.82 18.62 4.47
N TRP A 366 17.08 18.23 5.73
CA TRP A 366 18.27 18.67 6.47
C TRP A 366 19.59 18.15 5.87
N SER A 367 19.65 16.89 5.44
CA SER A 367 20.86 16.30 4.85
C SER A 367 21.13 16.81 3.43
N ALA A 368 20.09 16.93 2.59
CA ALA A 368 20.23 17.55 1.27
C ALA A 368 20.69 19.01 1.37
N ASP A 369 20.20 19.75 2.37
CA ASP A 369 20.65 21.12 2.62
C ASP A 369 22.09 21.19 3.13
N GLN A 370 22.56 20.24 3.94
CA GLN A 370 23.98 20.17 4.33
C GLN A 370 24.90 19.86 3.14
N VAL A 371 24.50 18.97 2.23
CA VAL A 371 25.26 18.68 0.99
C VAL A 371 25.27 19.90 0.06
N ARG A 372 24.14 20.58 -0.09
CA ARG A 372 24.04 21.85 -0.85
C ARG A 372 24.91 22.94 -0.24
N GLU A 373 24.92 23.11 1.08
CA GLU A 373 25.81 24.04 1.78
C GLU A 373 27.30 23.73 1.52
N ALA A 374 27.67 22.45 1.51
CA ALA A 374 29.04 22.02 1.21
C ALA A 374 29.43 22.28 -0.26
N LEU A 375 28.49 22.13 -1.21
CA LEU A 375 28.70 22.44 -2.63
C LEU A 375 28.82 23.95 -2.86
N VAL A 376 27.99 24.76 -2.20
CA VAL A 376 28.12 26.24 -2.18
C VAL A 376 29.50 26.64 -1.66
N ALA A 377 29.92 26.10 -0.51
CA ALA A 377 31.21 26.43 0.08
C ALA A 377 32.39 26.05 -0.83
N ARG A 378 32.29 24.92 -1.57
CA ARG A 378 33.31 24.52 -2.56
C ARG A 378 33.34 25.45 -3.77
N ALA A 379 32.18 25.90 -4.26
CA ALA A 379 32.09 26.88 -5.36
C ALA A 379 32.64 28.24 -4.93
N GLU A 380 32.28 28.73 -3.75
CA GLU A 380 32.79 29.99 -3.16
C GLU A 380 34.31 29.91 -2.89
N ALA A 381 34.86 28.74 -2.55
CA ALA A 381 36.29 28.53 -2.37
C ALA A 381 37.09 28.61 -3.68
N LEU A 382 36.46 28.46 -4.85
CA LEU A 382 37.11 28.69 -6.15
C LEU A 382 37.38 30.19 -6.38
N LEU A 383 36.59 31.07 -5.76
CA LEU A 383 36.71 32.53 -5.87
C LEU A 383 37.73 33.11 -4.88
N ASN A 384 37.87 32.51 -3.70
CA ASN A 384 38.68 33.05 -2.60
C ASN A 384 40.06 32.40 -2.46
N ARG A 385 40.71 32.07 -3.57
CA ARG A 385 41.98 31.32 -3.55
C ARG A 385 43.19 32.25 -3.34
N PRO A 386 44.16 31.89 -2.49
CA PRO A 386 45.35 32.73 -2.25
C PRO A 386 46.18 32.91 -3.53
N GLU A 387 46.75 34.11 -3.70
CA GLU A 387 47.59 34.46 -4.85
C GLU A 387 48.74 33.45 -5.01
N GLY A 388 48.85 32.86 -6.21
CA GLY A 388 49.82 31.81 -6.54
C GLY A 388 49.28 30.37 -6.58
N GLN A 389 48.03 30.11 -6.17
CA GLN A 389 47.36 28.81 -6.33
C GLN A 389 46.20 28.83 -7.33
N ALA A 390 46.23 29.73 -8.33
CA ALA A 390 45.19 29.81 -9.34
C ALA A 390 45.11 28.50 -10.15
N LEU A 391 43.90 27.95 -10.28
CA LEU A 391 43.65 26.80 -11.16
C LEU A 391 43.73 27.26 -12.62
N GLY A 392 44.44 26.53 -13.47
CA GLY A 392 44.41 26.80 -14.92
C GLY A 392 42.99 26.61 -15.50
N GLY A 393 42.66 27.36 -16.56
CA GLY A 393 41.28 27.47 -17.09
C GLY A 393 40.61 26.13 -17.40
N ARG A 394 41.35 25.15 -17.96
CA ARG A 394 40.84 23.78 -18.17
C ARG A 394 40.43 23.07 -16.88
N LYS A 395 41.26 23.16 -15.83
CA LYS A 395 40.98 22.51 -14.55
C LYS A 395 39.83 23.20 -13.81
N MET A 396 39.69 24.52 -13.99
CA MET A 396 38.53 25.28 -13.50
C MET A 396 37.24 24.83 -14.19
N GLN A 397 37.25 24.68 -15.52
CA GLN A 397 36.10 24.21 -16.29
C GLN A 397 35.65 22.79 -15.88
N GLU A 398 36.58 21.85 -15.72
CA GLU A 398 36.29 20.49 -15.26
C GLU A 398 35.72 20.47 -13.84
N THR A 399 36.25 21.32 -12.94
CA THR A 399 35.76 21.44 -11.56
C THR A 399 34.35 22.02 -11.50
N LEU A 400 34.04 23.04 -12.32
CA LEU A 400 32.69 23.62 -12.41
C LEU A 400 31.67 22.63 -12.98
N ARG A 401 32.05 21.82 -13.96
CA ARG A 401 31.18 20.74 -14.49
C ARG A 401 30.86 19.72 -13.39
N ALA A 402 31.88 19.25 -12.68
CA ALA A 402 31.71 18.28 -11.60
C ALA A 402 30.81 18.80 -10.45
N LEU A 403 30.96 20.07 -10.07
CA LEU A 403 30.11 20.70 -9.04
C LEU A 403 28.64 20.78 -9.50
N ARG A 404 28.37 21.17 -10.75
CA ARG A 404 27.00 21.25 -11.30
C ARG A 404 26.34 19.87 -11.41
N ASP A 405 27.10 18.84 -11.78
CA ASP A 405 26.60 17.47 -11.83
C ASP A 405 26.26 16.94 -10.42
N GLN A 406 27.10 17.24 -9.42
CA GLN A 406 26.84 16.87 -8.01
C GLN A 406 25.64 17.59 -7.42
N TRP A 407 25.43 18.86 -7.80
CA TRP A 407 24.23 19.60 -7.42
C TRP A 407 22.98 18.93 -8.00
N LYS A 408 23.00 18.63 -9.31
CA LYS A 408 21.88 17.97 -10.00
C LYS A 408 21.53 16.61 -9.42
N GLN A 409 22.50 15.84 -8.96
CA GLN A 409 22.26 14.55 -8.29
C GLN A 409 21.66 14.74 -6.89
N THR A 410 22.13 15.74 -6.15
CA THR A 410 21.61 16.07 -4.81
C THR A 410 20.17 16.58 -4.87
N ASP A 411 19.78 17.20 -5.98
CA ASP A 411 18.44 17.75 -6.21
C ASP A 411 17.44 16.73 -6.79
N GLN A 412 17.89 15.52 -7.16
CA GLN A 412 17.00 14.45 -7.62
C GLN A 412 16.28 13.80 -6.44
N GLY A 413 15.01 14.16 -6.25
CA GLY A 413 14.12 13.52 -5.28
C GLY A 413 14.00 14.21 -3.91
N GLY A 414 14.60 15.39 -3.73
CA GLY A 414 14.45 16.22 -2.53
C GLY A 414 13.72 17.55 -2.80
N ALA A 415 13.16 18.18 -1.77
CA ALA A 415 12.63 19.54 -1.91
C ALA A 415 13.77 20.52 -2.30
N PRO A 416 13.60 21.35 -3.35
CA PRO A 416 14.65 22.22 -3.84
C PRO A 416 14.90 23.38 -2.88
N ASN A 417 16.18 23.69 -2.63
CA ASN A 417 16.58 24.84 -1.81
C ASN A 417 17.13 25.96 -2.71
N HIS A 418 16.23 26.85 -3.14
CA HIS A 418 16.55 27.92 -4.10
C HIS A 418 17.56 28.94 -3.57
N ALA A 419 17.61 29.18 -2.25
CA ALA A 419 18.58 30.10 -1.66
C ALA A 419 20.01 29.55 -1.79
N LEU A 420 20.21 28.26 -1.52
CA LEU A 420 21.51 27.62 -1.71
C LEU A 420 21.84 27.46 -3.20
N TRP A 421 20.87 27.16 -4.06
CA TRP A 421 21.07 27.10 -5.51
C TRP A 421 21.54 28.43 -6.08
N LYS A 422 20.89 29.54 -5.70
CA LYS A 422 21.27 30.87 -6.17
C LYS A 422 22.69 31.23 -5.78
N ARG A 423 23.08 30.97 -4.53
CA ARG A 423 24.47 31.18 -4.07
C ARG A 423 25.47 30.29 -4.80
N PHE A 424 25.12 29.04 -5.04
CA PHE A 424 25.94 28.09 -5.78
C PHE A 424 26.11 28.53 -7.25
N ASP A 425 25.01 28.92 -7.91
CA ASP A 425 25.02 29.33 -9.31
C ASP A 425 25.77 30.65 -9.50
N GLU A 426 25.54 31.65 -8.63
CA GLU A 426 26.32 32.89 -8.60
C GLU A 426 27.81 32.61 -8.42
N ALA A 427 28.20 31.74 -7.48
CA ALA A 427 29.60 31.38 -7.27
C ALA A 427 30.20 30.63 -8.48
N CYS A 428 29.44 29.73 -9.10
CA CYS A 428 29.87 29.02 -10.31
C CYS A 428 29.98 29.94 -11.54
N ASN A 429 29.10 30.94 -11.68
CA ASN A 429 29.11 31.90 -12.79
C ASN A 429 30.27 32.89 -12.65
N GLU A 430 30.53 33.39 -11.44
CA GLU A 430 31.72 34.21 -11.18
C GLU A 430 33.01 33.44 -11.42
N ALA A 431 33.08 32.17 -11.00
CA ALA A 431 34.25 31.32 -11.25
C ALA A 431 34.40 30.97 -12.74
N HIS A 432 33.31 31.01 -13.53
CA HIS A 432 33.34 30.75 -14.96
C HIS A 432 33.99 31.88 -15.76
N LYS A 433 33.96 33.14 -15.28
CA LYS A 433 34.66 34.26 -15.92
C LYS A 433 36.17 34.04 -16.05
N VAL A 434 36.77 33.27 -15.13
CA VAL A 434 38.18 32.85 -15.19
C VAL A 434 38.44 31.89 -16.35
N VAL A 435 37.44 31.07 -16.71
CA VAL A 435 37.49 30.19 -17.89
C VAL A 435 37.30 31.01 -19.16
N GLU A 436 36.38 31.97 -19.17
CA GLU A 436 36.16 32.87 -20.31
C GLU A 436 37.37 33.74 -20.62
N ALA A 437 38.08 34.23 -19.60
CA ALA A 437 39.32 34.98 -19.79
C ALA A 437 40.52 34.12 -20.25
N TRP A 438 40.41 32.80 -20.15
CA TRP A 438 41.42 31.85 -20.60
C TRP A 438 41.21 31.37 -22.04
N LEU A 439 39.96 31.29 -22.49
CA LEU A 439 39.55 31.00 -23.87
C LEU A 439 39.83 32.21 -24.78
#